data_AF-A0YVW1-F1
#
_entry.id   AF-A0YVW1-F1
#
_cell.length_a   1.000
_cell.length_b   1.000
_cell.length_c   1.000
_cell.angle_alpha   90.00
_cell.angle_beta   90.00
_cell.angle_gamma   90.00
#
_symmetry.space_group_name_H-M   'P 1'
#
loop_
_entity.id
_entity.type
_entity.pdbx_description
1 polymer ?
#
loop_
_entity_poly.entity_id
_entity_poly.type
_entity_poly.pdbx_seq_one_letter_code
_entity_poly.pdbx_strand_id
1 'polypeptide(L)'
;MSNQNLKTRLYPSRIDFSEGTRQEVAAILNGTLATTLDLKTQVKQAHWNVKGMNFYSLHTLFDEIAGELEGYVDMVAERVTALGGFAMGTARVAATDSILPEYPFDLLDGQDHVIALADRLAMYAQHVREAIDRKNWDTSPVRD
;
A
#
# COMPACT_ATOMS: atom_id res chain seq x y z
N MET A 1 -2.79 -16.89 19.38
CA MET A 1 -3.86 -15.99 18.90
C MET A 1 -3.75 -15.91 17.39
N SER A 2 -4.82 -16.10 16.62
CA SER A 2 -4.76 -16.07 15.15
C SER A 2 -4.52 -14.65 14.63
N ASN A 3 -3.75 -14.49 13.54
CA ASN A 3 -3.51 -13.18 12.90
C ASN A 3 -4.80 -12.48 12.47
N GLN A 4 -5.88 -13.23 12.23
CA GLN A 4 -7.18 -12.68 11.87
C GLN A 4 -7.80 -11.82 12.98
N ASN A 5 -7.62 -12.20 14.25
CA ASN A 5 -8.14 -11.40 15.37
C ASN A 5 -7.39 -10.07 15.56
N LEU A 6 -6.18 -9.91 15.02
CA LEU A 6 -5.44 -8.65 15.10
C LEU A 6 -5.83 -7.66 14.00
N LYS A 7 -6.15 -8.15 12.80
CA LYS A 7 -6.60 -7.33 11.66
C LYS A 7 -7.89 -6.56 11.95
N THR A 8 -8.78 -7.14 12.76
CA THR A 8 -10.09 -6.56 13.10
C THR A 8 -10.11 -5.90 14.47
N ARG A 9 -8.99 -5.89 15.20
CA ARG A 9 -8.91 -5.34 16.55
C ARG A 9 -8.86 -3.82 16.51
N LEU A 10 -9.71 -3.20 17.33
CA LEU A 10 -9.67 -1.78 17.59
C LEU A 10 -9.26 -1.47 19.03
N TYR A 11 -8.67 -0.29 19.20
CA TYR A 11 -8.30 0.35 20.45
C TYR A 11 -9.13 1.63 20.64
N PRO A 12 -9.29 2.10 21.90
CA PRO A 12 -9.97 3.36 22.17
C PRO A 12 -9.33 4.52 21.39
N SER A 13 -10.16 5.34 20.73
CA SER A 13 -9.72 6.52 19.99
C SER A 13 -10.68 7.67 20.27
N ARG A 14 -10.17 8.90 20.19
CA ARG A 14 -10.97 10.14 20.26
C ARG A 14 -11.47 10.61 18.89
N ILE A 15 -11.09 9.92 17.81
CA ILE A 15 -11.58 10.24 16.47
C ILE A 15 -13.09 9.95 16.41
N ASP A 16 -13.85 10.97 15.99
CA ASP A 16 -15.31 10.95 15.94
C ASP A 16 -15.83 10.18 14.72
N PHE A 17 -15.51 8.89 14.67
CA PHE A 17 -16.11 7.92 13.76
C PHE A 17 -16.63 6.74 14.58
N SER A 18 -17.77 6.19 14.15
CA SER A 18 -18.31 4.97 14.74
C SER A 18 -17.27 3.84 14.76
N GLU A 19 -17.35 2.93 15.72
CA GLU A 19 -16.43 1.80 15.78
C GLU A 19 -16.49 0.96 14.50
N GLY A 20 -17.68 0.74 13.95
CA GLY A 20 -17.87 0.03 12.67
C GLY A 20 -17.17 0.73 11.50
N THR A 21 -17.33 2.05 11.38
CA THR A 21 -16.62 2.86 10.39
C THR A 21 -15.11 2.72 10.55
N ARG A 22 -14.57 2.92 11.77
CA ARG A 22 -13.12 2.83 12.00
C ARG A 22 -12.59 1.43 11.67
N GLN A 23 -13.35 0.38 11.96
CA GLN A 23 -12.99 -1.00 11.65
C GLN A 23 -12.90 -1.25 10.15
N GLU A 24 -13.92 -0.82 9.39
CA GLU A 24 -13.95 -0.97 7.93
C GLU A 24 -12.80 -0.20 7.28
N VAL A 25 -12.60 1.06 7.70
CA VAL A 25 -11.51 1.90 7.19
C VAL A 25 -10.15 1.29 7.51
N ALA A 26 -9.93 0.83 8.74
CA ALA A 26 -8.67 0.20 9.12
C ALA A 26 -8.38 -1.06 8.31
N ALA A 27 -9.41 -1.82 7.92
CA ALA A 27 -9.26 -2.97 7.04
C ALA A 27 -8.84 -2.57 5.62
N ILE A 28 -9.48 -1.56 5.04
CA ILE A 28 -9.13 -1.00 3.72
C ILE A 28 -7.69 -0.46 3.72
N LEU A 29 -7.33 0.29 4.74
CA LEU A 29 -5.99 0.85 4.89
C LEU A 29 -4.93 -0.23 5.08
N ASN A 30 -5.21 -1.33 5.79
CA ASN A 30 -4.27 -2.45 5.89
C ASN A 30 -4.04 -3.17 4.55
N GLY A 31 -5.08 -3.33 3.72
CA GLY A 31 -4.91 -3.84 2.35
C GLY A 31 -4.08 -2.89 1.48
N THR A 32 -4.29 -1.58 1.65
CA THR A 32 -3.50 -0.54 0.99
C THR A 32 -2.06 -0.53 1.46
N LEU A 33 -1.81 -0.71 2.76
CA LEU A 33 -0.47 -0.81 3.35
C LEU A 33 0.29 -2.01 2.79
N ALA A 34 -0.34 -3.19 2.75
CA ALA A 34 0.26 -4.40 2.18
C ALA A 34 0.65 -4.20 0.71
N THR A 35 -0.26 -3.64 -0.10
CA THR A 35 -0.05 -3.38 -1.53
C THR A 35 1.04 -2.34 -1.76
N THR A 36 1.08 -1.27 -0.95
CA THR A 36 2.10 -0.21 -1.07
C THR A 36 3.49 -0.71 -0.68
N LEU A 37 3.58 -1.53 0.38
CA LEU A 37 4.83 -2.18 0.80
C LEU A 37 5.38 -3.08 -0.30
N ASP A 38 4.54 -3.93 -0.88
CA ASP A 38 4.92 -4.80 -1.99
C ASP A 38 5.39 -3.99 -3.20
N LEU A 39 4.59 -3.01 -3.66
CA LEU A 39 4.95 -2.14 -4.79
C LEU A 39 6.32 -1.50 -4.61
N LYS A 40 6.61 -0.96 -3.42
CA LYS A 40 7.91 -0.39 -3.09
C LYS A 40 9.04 -1.39 -3.31
N THR A 41 8.86 -2.63 -2.88
CA THR A 41 9.88 -3.69 -3.06
C THR A 41 10.04 -4.08 -4.53
N GLN A 42 8.96 -4.11 -5.31
CA GLN A 42 9.02 -4.38 -6.76
C GLN A 42 9.76 -3.26 -7.51
N VAL A 43 9.53 -2.00 -7.13
CA VAL A 43 10.27 -0.85 -7.66
C VAL A 43 11.76 -0.94 -7.31
N LYS A 44 12.11 -1.34 -6.08
CA LYS A 44 13.52 -1.57 -5.71
C LYS A 44 14.14 -2.75 -6.46
N GLN A 45 13.37 -3.80 -6.74
CA GLN A 45 13.80 -4.92 -7.58
C GLN A 45 14.21 -4.42 -8.98
N ALA A 46 13.42 -3.53 -9.60
CA ALA A 46 13.76 -2.90 -10.87
C ALA A 46 14.99 -2.00 -10.75
N HIS A 47 15.05 -1.14 -9.73
CA HIS A 47 16.17 -0.25 -9.45
C HIS A 47 17.52 -0.98 -9.34
N TRP A 48 17.55 -2.14 -8.68
CA TRP A 48 18.79 -2.92 -8.54
C TRP A 48 19.20 -3.65 -9.82
N ASN A 49 18.22 -4.05 -10.65
CA ASN A 49 18.47 -5.01 -11.73
C ASN A 49 18.42 -4.41 -13.13
N VAL A 50 17.96 -3.17 -13.31
CA VAL A 50 17.95 -2.50 -14.61
C VAL A 50 19.35 -2.46 -15.24
N LYS A 51 19.43 -2.76 -16.53
CA LYS A 51 20.64 -2.71 -17.37
C LYS A 51 20.38 -1.89 -18.64
N GLY A 52 21.44 -1.63 -19.40
CA GLY A 52 21.37 -0.95 -20.70
C GLY A 52 21.75 0.53 -20.66
N MET A 53 21.63 1.19 -21.81
CA MET A 53 22.13 2.56 -22.02
C MET A 53 21.46 3.60 -21.11
N ASN A 54 20.22 3.33 -20.69
CA ASN A 54 19.43 4.22 -19.84
C ASN A 54 19.60 3.92 -18.34
N PHE A 55 20.59 3.09 -17.95
CA PHE A 55 20.78 2.60 -16.59
C PHE A 55 20.67 3.71 -15.54
N TYR A 56 21.48 4.78 -15.65
CA TYR A 56 21.54 5.83 -14.63
C TYR A 56 20.19 6.51 -14.44
N SER A 57 19.57 6.96 -15.53
CA SER A 57 18.28 7.67 -15.48
C SER A 57 17.16 6.81 -14.91
N LEU A 58 17.07 5.55 -15.32
CA LEU A 58 16.03 4.64 -14.81
C LEU A 58 16.30 4.21 -13.37
N HIS A 59 17.57 3.95 -13.01
CA HIS A 59 17.97 3.63 -11.66
C HIS A 59 17.59 4.74 -10.67
N THR A 60 17.89 6.01 -11.01
CA THR A 60 17.50 7.17 -10.21
C THR A 60 15.98 7.33 -10.13
N LEU A 61 15.28 7.24 -11.27
CA LEU A 61 13.82 7.32 -11.30
C LEU A 61 13.16 6.27 -10.41
N PHE A 62 13.60 5.02 -10.47
CA PHE A 62 13.05 3.96 -9.64
C PHE A 62 13.36 4.17 -8.15
N ASP A 63 14.50 4.76 -7.79
CA ASP A 63 14.78 5.10 -6.39
C ASP A 63 13.88 6.22 -5.87
N GLU A 64 13.62 7.25 -6.70
CA GLU A 64 12.69 8.34 -6.38
C GLU A 64 11.27 7.81 -6.12
N ILE A 65 10.77 6.94 -7.01
CA ILE A 65 9.46 6.29 -6.84
C ILE A 65 9.42 5.45 -5.56
N ALA A 66 10.46 4.68 -5.26
CA ALA A 66 10.52 3.90 -4.04
C ALA A 66 10.54 4.79 -2.78
N GLY A 67 11.20 5.95 -2.85
CA GLY A 67 11.20 6.95 -1.78
C GLY A 67 9.81 7.55 -1.52
N GLU A 68 9.04 7.87 -2.57
CA GLU A 68 7.65 8.32 -2.40
C GLU A 68 6.78 7.23 -1.76
N LEU A 69 6.92 5.98 -2.24
CA LEU A 69 6.18 4.84 -1.70
C LEU A 69 6.53 4.56 -0.23
N GLU A 70 7.78 4.78 0.19
CA GLU A 70 8.16 4.72 1.61
C GLU A 70 7.35 5.73 2.45
N GLY A 71 7.25 6.97 1.98
CA GLY A 71 6.43 7.99 2.64
C GLY A 71 4.95 7.60 2.71
N TYR A 72 4.41 7.00 1.65
CA TYR A 72 3.03 6.52 1.64
C TYR A 72 2.80 5.31 2.57
N VAL A 73 3.78 4.40 2.68
CA VAL A 73 3.73 3.28 3.64
C VAL A 73 3.54 3.80 5.06
N ASP A 74 4.36 4.77 5.47
CA ASP A 74 4.30 5.36 6.80
C ASP A 74 2.96 6.07 7.03
N MET A 75 2.55 6.94 6.09
CA MET A 75 1.29 7.67 6.15
C MET A 75 0.07 6.75 6.30
N VAL A 76 0.01 5.66 5.52
CA VAL A 76 -1.11 4.70 5.58
C VAL A 76 -1.08 3.92 6.89
N ALA A 77 0.10 3.47 7.33
CA ALA A 77 0.25 2.74 8.59
C ALA A 77 -0.15 3.60 9.80
N GLU A 78 0.31 4.85 9.87
CA GLU A 78 -0.05 5.79 10.93
C GLU A 78 -1.54 6.14 10.90
N ARG A 79 -2.17 6.18 9.71
CA ARG A 79 -3.62 6.40 9.63
C ARG A 79 -4.41 5.23 10.23
N VAL A 80 -3.96 3.98 10.02
CA VAL A 80 -4.56 2.81 10.68
C VAL A 80 -4.50 2.98 12.20
N THR A 81 -3.35 3.34 12.75
CA THR A 81 -3.17 3.46 14.21
C THR A 81 -3.95 4.65 14.79
N ALA A 82 -4.03 5.78 14.08
CA ALA A 82 -4.83 6.95 14.49
C ALA A 82 -6.33 6.62 14.63
N LEU A 83 -6.86 5.74 13.78
CA LEU A 83 -8.24 5.24 13.86
C LEU A 83 -8.42 4.18 14.96
N GLY A 84 -7.37 3.87 15.72
CA GLY A 84 -7.36 2.83 16.73
C GLY A 84 -7.21 1.43 16.15
N GLY A 85 -6.86 1.27 14.88
CA GLY A 85 -6.54 -0.02 14.28
C GLY A 85 -5.11 -0.49 14.59
N PHE A 86 -4.82 -1.74 14.25
CA PHE A 86 -3.48 -2.30 14.29
C PHE A 86 -2.90 -2.37 12.87
N ALA A 87 -1.78 -1.67 12.62
CA ALA A 87 -1.12 -1.65 11.32
C ALA A 87 -0.33 -2.95 11.08
N MET A 88 -0.61 -3.63 9.97
CA MET A 88 -0.03 -4.92 9.62
C MET A 88 1.11 -4.75 8.59
N GLY A 89 2.25 -4.21 9.02
CA GLY A 89 3.32 -3.75 8.12
C GLY A 89 4.49 -4.72 7.86
N THR A 90 4.37 -6.02 8.13
CA THR A 90 5.51 -6.94 7.92
C THR A 90 5.57 -7.49 6.50
N ALA A 91 6.76 -7.81 6.00
CA ALA A 91 6.96 -8.38 4.65
C ALA A 91 6.09 -9.62 4.37
N ARG A 92 5.89 -10.51 5.35
CA ARG A 92 5.03 -11.70 5.18
C ARG A 92 3.56 -11.36 5.01
N VAL A 93 3.10 -10.28 5.63
CA VAL A 93 1.72 -9.79 5.44
C VAL A 93 1.59 -9.19 4.06
N ALA A 94 2.54 -8.33 3.66
CA ALA A 94 2.55 -7.74 2.31
C ALA A 94 2.51 -8.83 1.23
N ALA A 95 3.36 -9.85 1.34
CA ALA A 95 3.38 -10.99 0.40
C ALA A 95 2.09 -11.83 0.40
N THR A 96 1.30 -11.80 1.47
CA THR A 96 0.04 -12.56 1.55
C THR A 96 -1.16 -11.74 1.06
N ASP A 97 -1.17 -10.45 1.36
CA ASP A 97 -2.36 -9.59 1.26
C ASP A 97 -2.28 -8.56 0.12
N SER A 98 -1.10 -8.37 -0.50
CA SER A 98 -0.97 -7.49 -1.68
C SER A 98 -1.82 -7.99 -2.83
N ILE A 99 -2.41 -7.05 -3.57
CA ILE A 99 -3.18 -7.35 -4.80
C ILE A 99 -2.30 -7.44 -6.05
N LEU A 100 -1.01 -7.08 -5.96
CA LEU A 100 -0.15 -7.00 -7.13
C LEU A 100 0.33 -8.40 -7.53
N PRO A 101 0.45 -8.67 -8.85
CA PRO A 101 1.10 -9.88 -9.32
C PRO A 101 2.60 -9.83 -9.04
N GLU A 102 3.19 -11.00 -8.79
CA GLU A 102 4.62 -11.19 -8.55
C GLU A 102 5.46 -10.48 -9.62
N TYR A 103 6.51 -9.77 -9.20
CA TYR A 103 7.40 -9.09 -10.14
C TYR A 103 8.28 -10.10 -10.88
N PRO A 104 8.44 -10.01 -12.22
CA PRO A 104 9.29 -10.97 -12.92
C PRO A 104 10.77 -10.75 -12.58
N PHE A 105 11.49 -11.84 -12.32
CA PHE A 105 12.89 -11.83 -11.85
C PHE A 105 13.93 -11.90 -12.98
N ASP A 106 13.47 -12.11 -14.21
CA ASP A 106 14.30 -12.27 -15.42
C ASP A 106 14.38 -10.99 -16.28
N LEU A 107 13.73 -9.91 -15.86
CA LEU A 107 13.82 -8.62 -16.55
C LEU A 107 15.20 -7.99 -16.33
N LEU A 108 15.78 -7.51 -17.43
CA LEU A 108 17.06 -6.78 -17.44
C LEU A 108 16.95 -5.47 -18.23
N ASP A 109 16.16 -5.44 -19.30
CA ASP A 109 16.01 -4.26 -20.14
C ASP A 109 15.19 -3.17 -19.42
N GLY A 110 15.61 -1.91 -19.59
CA GLY A 110 14.95 -0.77 -18.97
C GLY A 110 13.50 -0.59 -19.42
N GLN A 111 13.19 -0.85 -20.69
CA GLN A 111 11.83 -0.74 -21.21
C GLN A 111 10.92 -1.80 -20.60
N ASP A 112 11.40 -3.03 -20.43
CA ASP A 112 10.63 -4.11 -19.80
C ASP A 112 10.33 -3.79 -18.34
N HIS A 113 11.31 -3.26 -17.59
CA HIS A 113 11.07 -2.79 -16.22
C HIS A 113 10.02 -1.67 -16.16
N VAL A 114 10.09 -0.70 -17.08
CA VAL A 114 9.13 0.41 -17.15
C VAL A 114 7.72 -0.11 -17.41
N ILE A 115 7.54 -1.02 -18.37
CA ILE A 115 6.24 -1.63 -18.67
C ILE A 115 5.71 -2.36 -17.44
N ALA A 116 6.52 -3.24 -16.84
CA ALA A 116 6.10 -4.00 -15.68
C ALA A 116 5.68 -3.10 -14.49
N LEU A 117 6.44 -2.04 -14.22
CA LEU A 117 6.11 -1.09 -13.14
C LEU A 117 4.91 -0.21 -13.48
N ALA A 118 4.74 0.20 -14.73
CA ALA A 118 3.56 0.95 -15.17
C ALA A 118 2.28 0.12 -14.95
N ASP A 119 2.31 -1.18 -15.26
CA ASP A 119 1.18 -2.08 -15.00
C ASP A 119 0.86 -2.18 -13.50
N ARG A 120 1.88 -2.31 -12.64
CA ARG A 120 1.67 -2.35 -11.18
C ARG A 120 1.13 -1.03 -10.64
N LEU A 121 1.66 0.10 -11.11
CA LEU A 121 1.17 1.42 -10.73
C LEU A 121 -0.28 1.63 -11.17
N ALA A 122 -0.67 1.13 -12.34
CA ALA A 122 -2.06 1.20 -12.79
C ALA A 122 -3.01 0.42 -11.87
N MET A 123 -2.63 -0.81 -11.48
CA MET A 123 -3.40 -1.63 -10.52
C MET A 123 -3.46 -0.97 -9.14
N TYR A 124 -2.33 -0.46 -8.64
CA TYR A 124 -2.26 0.26 -7.38
C TYR A 124 -3.15 1.51 -7.39
N ALA A 125 -3.07 2.32 -8.44
CA ALA A 125 -3.88 3.52 -8.58
C ALA A 125 -5.38 3.19 -8.66
N GLN A 126 -5.77 2.09 -9.30
CA GLN A 126 -7.14 1.61 -9.29
C GLN A 126 -7.58 1.22 -7.87
N HIS A 127 -6.79 0.42 -7.16
CA HIS A 127 -7.06 0.02 -5.77
C HIS A 127 -7.26 1.23 -4.86
N VAL A 128 -6.39 2.24 -4.96
CA VAL A 128 -6.51 3.48 -4.18
C VAL A 128 -7.79 4.25 -4.54
N ARG A 129 -8.13 4.39 -5.84
CA ARG A 129 -9.39 5.06 -6.24
C ARG A 129 -10.62 4.33 -5.72
N GLU A 130 -10.67 3.00 -5.84
CA GLU A 130 -11.78 2.20 -5.34
C GLU A 130 -11.90 2.29 -3.81
N ALA A 131 -10.77 2.35 -3.09
CA ALA A 131 -10.76 2.57 -1.65
C ALA A 131 -11.30 3.95 -1.25
N ILE A 132 -11.03 4.99 -2.05
CA ILE A 132 -11.56 6.35 -1.86
C ILE A 132 -13.06 6.40 -2.17
N ASP A 133 -13.50 5.73 -3.25
CA ASP A 133 -14.87 5.80 -3.74
C ASP A 133 -15.86 4.93 -2.95
N ARG A 134 -15.39 4.15 -1.97
CA ARG A 134 -16.26 3.39 -1.07
C ARG A 134 -17.18 4.34 -0.31
N LYS A 135 -18.43 4.42 -0.76
CA LYS A 135 -19.53 5.13 -0.09
C LYS A 135 -19.79 4.49 1.28
N ASN A 136 -20.15 5.32 2.26
CA ASN A 136 -20.46 5.02 3.68
C ASN A 136 -19.37 5.38 4.71
N TRP A 137 -18.49 6.33 4.41
CA TRP A 137 -17.49 6.75 5.40
C TRP A 137 -18.09 7.38 6.66
N ASP A 138 -19.26 8.00 6.58
CA ASP A 138 -20.04 8.43 7.75
C ASP A 138 -21.49 8.70 7.35
N THR A 139 -22.45 8.14 8.08
CA THR A 139 -23.89 8.50 8.01
C THR A 139 -24.42 8.96 9.36
N SER A 140 -23.53 9.16 10.34
CA SER A 140 -23.89 9.62 11.66
C SER A 140 -24.29 11.10 11.57
N PRO A 141 -25.40 11.53 12.20
CA PRO A 141 -25.71 12.94 12.29
C PRO A 141 -24.58 13.65 13.04
N VAL A 142 -24.10 14.75 12.46
CA VAL A 142 -23.21 15.70 13.13
C VAL A 142 -23.83 16.01 14.49
N ARG A 143 -23.10 15.78 15.58
CA ARG A 143 -23.56 16.16 16.90
C ARG A 143 -23.50 17.69 16.97
N ASP A 144 -24.67 18.32 16.98
CA ASP A 144 -24.88 19.74 17.28
C ASP A 144 -24.31 20.14 18.65
#